data_AF-A0A3D4XPI1-F1
#
_entry.id   AF-A0A3D4XPI1-F1
#
_cell.length_a   1.000
_cell.length_b   1.000
_cell.length_c   1.000
_cell.angle_alpha   90.00
_cell.angle_beta   90.00
_cell.angle_gamma   90.00
#
_symmetry.space_group_name_H-M   'P 1'
#
loop_
_entity.id
_entity.type
_entity.pdbx_description
1 polymer ?
#
loop_
_entity_poly.entity_id
_entity_poly.type
_entity_poly.pdbx_seq_one_letter_code
_entity_poly.pdbx_strand_id
1 'polypeptide(L)'
;MDLFVRPQKNVLNTKLPIIDVAADEVIFKAGSQDRRMFLLLEGEIKIYTQGESKEIEIAVIEQYQFFGEIEMYVDKPRSENAKALVNSKLVVIRTPSELERFTLDNPWLSGKMMETMGERQAVANTLLAKKLANASKNTDNTASIDLKTGELHLTPDSAVKKEAEDNRNH
;
A
#
# COMPACT_ATOMS: atom_id res chain seq x y z
N MET A 1 -37.07 2.11 8.54
CA MET A 1 -36.22 2.34 7.35
C MET A 1 -34.97 1.50 7.59
N ASP A 2 -35.00 0.26 7.12
CA ASP A 2 -33.99 -0.75 7.47
C ASP A 2 -32.67 -0.46 6.75
N LEU A 3 -31.72 0.10 7.50
CA LEU A 3 -30.36 0.44 7.04
C LEU A 3 -29.42 -0.78 6.97
N PHE A 4 -29.93 -1.99 7.20
CA PHE A 4 -29.15 -3.23 7.15
C PHE A 4 -29.85 -4.28 6.28
N VAL A 5 -30.08 -3.94 5.01
CA VAL A 5 -30.19 -4.96 3.98
C VAL A 5 -28.81 -5.61 3.86
N ARG A 6 -28.69 -6.88 4.26
CA ARG A 6 -27.49 -7.68 3.99
C ARG A 6 -27.24 -7.61 2.48
N PRO A 7 -26.06 -7.15 2.01
CA PRO A 7 -25.84 -7.00 0.59
C PRO A 7 -26.00 -8.37 -0.09
N GLN A 8 -26.61 -8.38 -1.27
CA GLN A 8 -26.52 -9.49 -2.22
C GLN A 8 -25.06 -9.96 -2.27
N LYS A 9 -24.82 -11.28 -2.42
CA LYS A 9 -23.46 -11.80 -2.67
C LYS A 9 -22.74 -10.84 -3.62
N ASN A 10 -21.63 -10.27 -3.19
CA ASN A 10 -20.84 -9.36 -4.01
C ASN A 10 -20.46 -10.10 -5.30
N VAL A 11 -21.22 -9.87 -6.37
CA VAL A 11 -20.94 -10.48 -7.68
C VAL A 11 -19.87 -9.61 -8.31
N LEU A 12 -18.74 -10.22 -8.63
CA LEU A 12 -17.71 -9.54 -9.39
C LEU A 12 -18.09 -9.51 -10.87
N ASN A 13 -18.19 -8.32 -11.44
CA ASN A 13 -18.39 -8.10 -12.87
C ASN A 13 -17.09 -7.55 -13.47
N THR A 14 -16.43 -8.31 -14.34
CA THR A 14 -15.18 -7.84 -14.95
C THR A 14 -15.10 -8.19 -16.42
N LYS A 15 -14.59 -7.22 -17.19
CA LYS A 15 -14.12 -7.39 -18.58
C LYS A 15 -12.60 -7.40 -18.67
N LEU A 16 -11.93 -7.21 -17.53
CA LEU A 16 -10.49 -7.19 -17.46
C LEU A 16 -9.94 -8.62 -17.48
N PRO A 17 -8.72 -8.83 -18.00
CA PRO A 17 -8.12 -10.16 -18.05
C PRO A 17 -7.96 -10.76 -16.65
N ILE A 18 -8.33 -12.04 -16.55
CA ILE A 18 -8.05 -12.87 -15.38
C ILE A 18 -6.90 -13.80 -15.75
N ILE A 19 -5.90 -13.89 -14.87
CA ILE A 19 -4.78 -14.81 -15.02
C ILE A 19 -4.76 -15.81 -13.87
N ASP A 20 -4.40 -17.05 -14.18
CA ASP A 20 -4.03 -18.07 -13.19
C ASP A 20 -2.52 -17.95 -12.93
N VAL A 21 -2.13 -18.05 -11.67
CA VAL A 21 -0.73 -17.97 -11.20
C VAL A 21 -0.48 -19.19 -10.34
N ALA A 22 0.54 -19.98 -10.67
CA ALA A 22 0.87 -21.18 -9.89
C ALA A 22 1.49 -20.82 -8.54
N ALA A 23 1.40 -21.74 -7.57
CA ALA A 23 2.16 -21.61 -6.31
C ALA A 23 3.66 -21.38 -6.60
N ASP A 24 4.28 -20.50 -5.82
CA ASP A 24 5.66 -20.01 -5.96
C ASP A 24 5.97 -19.21 -7.23
N GLU A 25 5.00 -19.01 -8.13
CA GLU A 25 5.19 -18.20 -9.32
C GLU A 25 5.34 -16.72 -8.95
N VAL A 26 6.37 -16.09 -9.51
CA VAL A 26 6.68 -14.68 -9.30
C VAL A 26 5.86 -13.84 -10.25
N ILE A 27 5.01 -12.97 -9.70
CA ILE A 27 4.13 -12.08 -10.45
C ILE A 27 4.91 -10.87 -10.97
N PHE A 28 5.72 -10.27 -10.12
CA PHE A 28 6.69 -9.23 -10.49
C PHE A 28 7.85 -9.19 -9.51
N LYS A 29 8.96 -8.57 -9.94
CA LYS A 29 10.17 -8.36 -9.14
C LYS A 29 10.44 -6.89 -8.92
N ALA A 30 11.09 -6.59 -7.80
CA ALA A 30 11.64 -5.27 -7.53
C ALA A 30 12.57 -4.84 -8.68
N GLY A 31 12.56 -3.55 -9.02
CA GLY A 31 13.30 -2.98 -10.14
C GLY A 31 12.68 -3.19 -11.53
N SER A 32 11.62 -4.02 -11.65
CA SER A 32 10.92 -4.16 -12.93
C SER A 32 10.11 -2.90 -13.27
N GLN A 33 9.91 -2.66 -14.57
CA GLN A 33 9.07 -1.56 -15.09
C GLN A 33 7.61 -1.98 -15.27
N ASP A 34 7.18 -3.09 -14.69
CA ASP A 34 5.79 -3.53 -14.76
C ASP A 34 4.89 -2.62 -13.91
N ARG A 35 3.98 -1.89 -14.56
CA ARG A 35 3.08 -0.91 -13.92
C ARG A 35 1.66 -1.43 -13.69
N ARG A 36 1.41 -2.71 -13.95
CA ARG A 36 0.08 -3.32 -13.79
C ARG A 36 -0.23 -3.51 -12.31
N MET A 37 -1.41 -3.11 -11.86
CA MET A 37 -1.89 -3.51 -10.53
C MET A 37 -2.79 -4.74 -10.65
N PHE A 38 -3.04 -5.38 -9.51
CA PHE A 38 -3.78 -6.64 -9.48
C PHE A 38 -4.82 -6.64 -8.36
N LEU A 39 -5.93 -7.34 -8.60
CA LEU A 39 -6.89 -7.74 -7.58
C LEU A 39 -6.80 -9.25 -7.39
N LEU A 40 -6.63 -9.71 -6.15
CA LEU A 40 -6.67 -11.13 -5.83
C LEU A 40 -8.11 -11.63 -5.78
N LEU A 41 -8.46 -12.62 -6.61
CA LEU A 41 -9.78 -13.26 -6.61
C LEU A 41 -9.82 -14.51 -5.76
N GLU A 42 -8.76 -15.31 -5.81
CA GLU A 42 -8.61 -16.58 -5.11
C GLU A 42 -7.12 -16.82 -4.86
N GLY A 43 -6.77 -17.43 -3.73
CA GLY A 43 -5.40 -17.74 -3.35
C GLY A 43 -4.81 -16.75 -2.36
N GLU A 44 -3.48 -16.61 -2.36
CA GLU A 44 -2.72 -15.83 -1.38
C GLU A 44 -1.41 -15.35 -2.03
N ILE A 45 -1.14 -14.04 -1.96
CA ILE A 45 0.06 -13.43 -2.56
C ILE A 45 0.96 -12.86 -1.48
N LYS A 46 2.24 -13.21 -1.50
CA LYS A 46 3.26 -12.58 -0.65
C LYS A 46 3.89 -11.39 -1.35
N ILE A 47 3.88 -10.24 -0.68
CA ILE A 47 4.72 -9.08 -0.99
C ILE A 47 5.98 -9.13 -0.13
N TYR A 48 7.15 -9.04 -0.74
CA TYR A 48 8.42 -9.18 -0.03
C TYR A 48 9.56 -8.39 -0.67
N THR A 49 10.56 -8.06 0.14
CA THR A 49 11.84 -7.52 -0.32
C THR A 49 12.98 -8.48 0.01
N GLN A 50 14.15 -8.28 -0.62
CA GLN A 50 15.36 -9.00 -0.26
C GLN A 50 16.16 -8.17 0.75
N GLY A 51 16.35 -8.71 1.96
CA GLY A 51 17.36 -8.23 2.89
C GLY A 51 18.75 -8.80 2.56
N GLU A 52 19.76 -8.45 3.35
CA GLU A 52 21.16 -8.89 3.11
C GLU A 52 21.34 -10.42 3.04
N SER A 53 20.53 -11.18 3.77
CA SER A 53 20.66 -12.64 3.86
C SER A 53 19.36 -13.42 3.74
N LYS A 54 18.19 -12.76 3.70
CA LYS A 54 16.89 -13.42 3.68
C LYS A 54 15.80 -12.57 3.04
N GLU A 55 14.77 -13.24 2.53
CA GLU A 55 13.51 -12.59 2.18
C GLU A 55 12.88 -11.96 3.43
N ILE A 56 12.44 -10.72 3.32
CA ILE A 56 11.67 -10.01 4.33
C ILE A 56 10.26 -9.87 3.80
N GLU A 57 9.31 -10.57 4.42
CA GLU A 57 7.89 -10.43 4.13
C GLU A 57 7.39 -9.06 4.59
N ILE A 58 6.67 -8.38 3.69
CA ILE A 58 6.10 -7.06 3.93
C ILE A 58 4.60 -7.19 4.19
N ALA A 59 3.91 -8.00 3.38
CA ALA A 59 2.49 -8.25 3.53
C ALA A 59 2.09 -9.57 2.85
N VAL A 60 0.97 -10.11 3.31
CA VAL A 60 0.19 -11.12 2.62
C VAL A 60 -1.08 -10.46 2.11
N ILE A 61 -1.39 -10.68 0.82
CA ILE A 61 -2.59 -10.17 0.17
C ILE A 61 -3.67 -11.23 0.25
N GLU A 62 -4.84 -10.81 0.72
CA GLU A 62 -6.02 -11.64 0.86
C GLU A 62 -7.04 -11.40 -0.25
N GLN A 63 -8.04 -12.27 -0.32
CA GLN A 63 -9.11 -12.20 -1.32
C GLN A 63 -9.76 -10.79 -1.36
N TYR A 64 -9.93 -10.29 -2.58
CA TYR A 64 -10.45 -8.97 -2.92
C TYR A 64 -9.63 -7.78 -2.44
N GLN A 65 -8.37 -8.00 -2.07
CA GLN A 65 -7.42 -6.93 -1.87
C GLN A 65 -6.64 -6.62 -3.15
N PHE A 66 -6.34 -5.33 -3.31
CA PHE A 66 -5.49 -4.84 -4.39
C PHE A 66 -4.02 -4.80 -3.94
N PHE A 67 -3.12 -4.98 -4.91
CA PHE A 67 -1.69 -4.80 -4.70
C PHE A 67 -0.99 -4.30 -5.96
N GLY A 68 0.17 -3.70 -5.76
CA GLY A 68 0.99 -3.16 -6.83
C GLY A 68 0.43 -1.86 -7.41
N GLU A 69 -0.26 -1.08 -6.58
CA GLU A 69 -0.96 0.16 -6.92
C GLU A 69 -0.02 1.34 -7.22
N ILE A 70 1.18 1.36 -6.62
CA ILE A 70 2.04 2.54 -6.58
C ILE A 70 2.56 2.89 -7.99
N GLU A 71 3.12 1.91 -8.69
CA GLU A 71 3.79 2.10 -9.98
C GLU A 71 2.83 2.42 -11.13
N MET A 72 1.52 2.26 -10.93
CA MET A 72 0.52 2.72 -11.88
C MET A 72 0.40 4.25 -11.89
N TYR A 73 0.64 4.91 -10.75
CA TYR A 73 0.52 6.37 -10.59
C TYR A 73 1.87 7.08 -10.50
N VAL A 74 2.92 6.38 -10.09
CA VAL A 74 4.25 6.92 -9.88
C VAL A 74 5.19 6.36 -10.94
N ASP A 75 5.94 7.25 -11.61
CA ASP A 75 6.94 6.87 -12.60
C ASP A 75 8.23 6.36 -11.94
N LYS A 76 8.15 5.22 -11.25
CA LYS A 76 9.26 4.54 -10.58
C LYS A 76 9.19 3.03 -10.83
N PRO A 77 10.35 2.33 -10.84
CA PRO A 77 10.37 0.86 -10.85
C PRO A 77 9.73 0.28 -9.59
N ARG A 78 9.34 -1.00 -9.64
CA ARG A 78 8.82 -1.74 -8.48
C ARG A 78 9.75 -1.64 -7.27
N SER A 79 9.21 -1.27 -6.11
CA SER A 79 9.94 -1.30 -4.84
C SER A 79 10.02 -2.70 -4.21
N GLU A 80 9.01 -3.54 -4.44
CA GLU A 80 8.88 -4.88 -3.85
C GLU A 80 8.76 -5.99 -4.91
N ASN A 81 8.84 -7.22 -4.44
CA ASN A 81 8.55 -8.42 -5.20
C ASN A 81 7.16 -8.95 -4.79
N ALA A 82 6.49 -9.63 -5.72
CA ALA A 82 5.25 -10.35 -5.45
C ALA A 82 5.35 -11.78 -5.98
N LYS A 83 4.96 -12.77 -5.16
CA LYS A 83 4.80 -14.17 -5.59
C LYS A 83 3.57 -14.80 -4.98
N ALA A 84 2.99 -15.76 -5.69
CA ALA A 84 1.88 -16.54 -5.16
C ALA A 84 2.37 -17.56 -4.13
N LEU A 85 1.70 -17.67 -2.99
CA LEU A 85 1.99 -18.71 -1.98
C LEU A 85 1.24 -20.01 -2.28
N VAL A 86 0.11 -19.89 -2.98
CA VAL A 86 -0.72 -21.00 -3.47
C VAL A 86 -1.19 -20.68 -4.89
N ASN A 87 -1.75 -21.66 -5.60
CA ASN A 87 -2.40 -21.40 -6.88
C ASN A 87 -3.44 -20.30 -6.73
N SER A 88 -3.33 -19.24 -7.52
CA SER A 88 -4.06 -17.99 -7.34
C SER A 88 -4.69 -17.50 -8.64
N LYS A 89 -5.77 -16.74 -8.53
CA LYS A 89 -6.44 -16.05 -9.64
C LYS A 89 -6.39 -14.56 -9.44
N LEU A 90 -5.94 -13.82 -10.46
CA LEU A 90 -5.78 -12.37 -10.39
C LEU A 90 -6.54 -11.67 -11.51
N VAL A 91 -7.20 -10.55 -11.21
CA VAL A 91 -7.59 -9.58 -12.24
C VAL A 91 -6.38 -8.69 -12.53
N VAL A 92 -6.10 -8.45 -13.81
CA VAL A 92 -5.02 -7.57 -14.27
C VAL A 92 -5.58 -6.21 -14.66
N ILE A 93 -5.08 -5.15 -14.02
CA ILE A 93 -5.44 -3.76 -14.29
C ILE A 93 -4.19 -3.01 -14.75
N ARG A 94 -4.23 -2.43 -15.94
CA ARG A 94 -3.07 -1.82 -16.61
C ARG A 94 -3.05 -0.31 -16.53
N THR A 95 -4.21 0.32 -16.40
CA THR A 95 -4.33 1.78 -16.46
C THR A 95 -5.32 2.31 -15.42
N PRO A 96 -5.17 3.58 -14.99
CA PRO A 96 -6.15 4.22 -14.11
C PRO A 96 -7.58 4.19 -14.68
N SER A 97 -7.75 4.31 -15.99
CA SER A 97 -9.07 4.24 -16.63
C SER A 97 -9.68 2.83 -16.62
N GLU A 98 -8.86 1.77 -16.64
CA GLU A 98 -9.33 0.40 -16.42
C GLU A 98 -9.81 0.23 -14.97
N LEU A 99 -9.07 0.74 -14.00
CA LEU A 99 -9.48 0.73 -12.59
C LEU A 99 -10.79 1.48 -12.38
N GLU A 100 -10.91 2.70 -12.92
CA GLU A 100 -12.11 3.52 -12.79
C GLU A 100 -13.35 2.78 -13.31
N ARG A 101 -13.29 2.22 -14.52
CA ARG A 101 -14.41 1.45 -15.09
C ARG A 101 -14.72 0.21 -14.26
N PHE A 102 -13.69 -0.51 -13.82
CA PHE A 102 -13.85 -1.72 -13.03
C PHE A 102 -14.52 -1.44 -11.67
N THR A 103 -14.22 -0.30 -11.05
CA THR A 103 -14.81 0.11 -9.77
C THR A 103 -16.22 0.67 -9.91
N LEU A 104 -16.53 1.31 -11.04
CA LEU A 104 -17.92 1.68 -11.39
C LEU A 104 -18.80 0.45 -11.59
N ASP A 105 -18.27 -0.60 -12.24
CA ASP A 105 -18.99 -1.87 -12.42
C ASP A 105 -19.09 -2.68 -11.12
N ASN A 106 -18.25 -2.38 -10.11
CA ASN A 106 -18.19 -3.09 -8.82
C ASN A 106 -18.07 -2.11 -7.63
N PRO A 107 -19.12 -1.35 -7.29
CA PRO A 107 -19.02 -0.29 -6.28
C PRO A 107 -18.57 -0.77 -4.89
N TRP A 108 -18.87 -2.03 -4.54
CA TRP A 108 -18.45 -2.64 -3.29
C TRP A 108 -16.92 -2.77 -3.16
N LEU A 109 -16.20 -2.92 -4.29
CA LEU A 109 -14.74 -2.98 -4.29
C LEU A 109 -14.13 -1.65 -3.85
N SER A 110 -14.74 -0.51 -4.19
CA SER A 110 -14.28 0.82 -3.77
C SER A 110 -14.22 0.94 -2.24
N GLY A 111 -15.24 0.44 -1.55
CA GLY A 111 -15.23 0.35 -0.09
C GLY A 111 -14.10 -0.55 0.42
N LYS A 112 -13.91 -1.72 -0.20
CA LYS A 112 -12.85 -2.67 0.18
C LYS A 112 -11.43 -2.12 -0.05
N MET A 113 -11.22 -1.38 -1.14
CA MET A 113 -9.97 -0.66 -1.41
C MET A 113 -9.69 0.37 -0.32
N MET A 114 -10.68 1.21 0.00
CA MET A 114 -10.53 2.25 1.01
C MET A 114 -10.19 1.66 2.37
N GLU A 115 -10.88 0.59 2.78
CA GLU A 115 -10.59 -0.16 4.01
C GLU A 115 -9.14 -0.67 4.01
N THR A 116 -8.75 -1.42 2.98
CA THR A 116 -7.41 -2.04 2.87
C THR A 116 -6.30 -0.99 2.86
N MET A 117 -6.47 0.12 2.13
CA MET A 117 -5.48 1.21 2.08
C MET A 117 -5.41 1.96 3.41
N GLY A 118 -6.55 2.21 4.06
CA GLY A 118 -6.61 2.86 5.37
C GLY A 118 -5.87 2.05 6.44
N GLU A 119 -6.08 0.73 6.47
CA GLU A 119 -5.35 -0.18 7.36
C GLU A 119 -3.84 -0.14 7.11
N ARG A 120 -3.41 -0.25 5.85
CA ARG A 120 -2.00 -0.18 5.47
C ARG A 120 -1.37 1.17 5.85
N GLN A 121 -2.06 2.28 5.60
CA GLN A 121 -1.58 3.62 5.98
C GLN A 121 -1.46 3.76 7.50
N ALA A 122 -2.42 3.27 8.28
CA ALA A 122 -2.36 3.31 9.74
C ALA A 122 -1.17 2.51 10.30
N VAL A 123 -0.92 1.32 9.74
CA VAL A 123 0.24 0.49 10.10
C VAL A 123 1.55 1.18 9.72
N ALA A 124 1.66 1.68 8.48
CA ALA A 124 2.84 2.39 8.01
C ALA A 124 3.16 3.62 8.88
N ASN A 125 2.15 4.45 9.17
CA ASN A 125 2.29 5.62 10.03
C ASN A 125 2.74 5.24 11.46
N THR A 126 2.21 4.15 12.01
CA THR A 126 2.64 3.63 13.32
C THR A 126 4.11 3.23 13.32
N LEU A 127 4.58 2.57 12.26
CA LEU A 127 5.98 2.17 12.11
C LEU A 127 6.91 3.38 11.90
N LEU A 128 6.48 4.36 11.10
CA LEU A 128 7.20 5.62 10.90
C LEU A 128 7.35 6.38 12.22
N ALA A 129 6.27 6.54 12.98
CA ALA A 129 6.31 7.21 14.29
C ALA A 129 7.29 6.53 15.26
N LYS A 130 7.30 5.19 15.31
CA LYS A 130 8.27 4.42 16.12
C LYS A 130 9.72 4.63 15.67
N LYS A 131 9.99 4.64 14.36
CA LYS A 131 11.33 4.89 13.81
C LYS A 131 11.81 6.31 14.12
N LEU A 132 10.94 7.31 13.97
CA LEU A 132 11.23 8.71 14.30
C LEU A 132 11.51 8.89 15.79
N ALA A 133 10.68 8.32 16.66
CA ALA A 133 10.91 8.38 18.11
C ALA A 133 12.26 7.75 18.51
N ASN A 134 12.69 6.68 17.84
CA ASN A 134 13.99 6.07 18.09
C ASN A 134 15.16 6.91 17.54
N ALA A 135 14.99 7.57 16.39
CA ALA A 135 16.00 8.45 15.82
C ALA A 135 16.22 9.70 16.70
N SER A 136 15.14 10.32 17.20
CA SER A 136 15.22 11.45 18.12
C SER A 136 15.78 11.09 19.50
N LYS A 137 15.69 9.83 19.96
CA LYS A 137 16.24 9.45 21.28
C LYS A 137 17.76 9.57 21.39
N ASN A 138 18.48 9.68 20.27
CA ASN A 138 19.94 9.78 20.23
C ASN A 138 20.46 11.19 19.87
N THR A 139 19.58 12.18 19.73
CA THR A 139 19.94 13.57 19.35
C THR A 139 19.00 14.57 20.03
N ASP A 140 19.46 15.76 20.42
CA ASP A 140 18.61 16.88 20.92
C ASP A 140 17.74 17.51 19.79
N ASN A 141 17.17 16.67 18.92
CA ASN A 141 16.45 17.05 17.72
C ASN A 141 15.10 16.32 17.63
N THR A 142 14.07 17.06 17.23
CA THR A 142 12.80 16.54 16.73
C THR A 142 12.97 16.01 15.30
N ALA A 143 12.32 14.89 15.01
CA ALA A 143 12.34 14.25 13.70
C ALA A 143 10.96 14.32 13.03
N SER A 144 10.92 14.70 11.76
CA SER A 144 9.71 14.75 10.93
C SER A 144 9.97 14.17 9.54
N ILE A 145 8.93 13.71 8.84
CA ILE A 145 9.03 13.19 7.46
C ILE A 145 8.12 14.00 6.56
N ASP A 146 8.66 14.47 5.44
CA ASP A 146 7.84 15.01 4.35
C ASP A 146 7.14 13.84 3.64
N LEU A 147 5.80 13.78 3.70
CA LEU A 147 5.03 12.67 3.12
C LEU A 147 5.01 12.69 1.57
N LYS A 148 5.42 13.77 0.91
CA LYS A 148 5.54 13.86 -0.55
C LYS A 148 6.90 13.39 -1.04
N THR A 149 7.97 13.73 -0.33
CA THR A 149 9.35 13.39 -0.74
C THR A 149 9.91 12.15 -0.04
N GLY A 150 9.39 11.82 1.15
CA GLY A 150 9.90 10.78 2.04
C GLY A 150 11.14 11.19 2.83
N GLU A 151 11.55 12.46 2.79
CA GLU A 151 12.77 12.95 3.43
C GLU A 151 12.62 13.15 4.94
N LEU A 152 13.62 12.68 5.69
CA LEU A 152 13.73 12.89 7.13
C LEU A 152 14.33 14.27 7.43
N HIS A 153 13.56 15.11 8.10
CA HIS A 153 14.01 16.39 8.62
C HIS A 153 14.26 16.31 10.12
N LEU A 154 15.48 16.65 10.53
CA LEU A 154 15.87 16.78 11.93
C LEU A 154 15.96 18.27 12.30
N THR A 155 15.14 18.70 13.26
CA THR A 155 15.10 20.08 13.73
C THR A 155 15.57 20.12 15.18
N PRO A 156 16.61 20.92 15.52
CA PRO A 156 17.07 21.07 16.90
C PRO A 156 15.93 21.48 17.84
N ASP A 157 15.83 20.85 19.00
CA ASP A 157 14.78 21.09 19.99
C ASP A 157 14.75 22.55 20.46
N SER A 158 15.91 23.22 20.43
CA SER A 158 16.05 24.65 20.75
C SER A 158 15.37 25.56 19.74
N ALA A 159 15.36 25.20 18.45
CA ALA A 159 14.70 25.96 17.40
C ALA A 159 13.17 25.81 17.48
N VAL A 160 12.68 24.60 17.77
CA VAL A 160 11.24 24.30 17.93
C VAL A 160 10.64 25.07 19.11
N LYS A 161 11.35 25.14 20.24
CA LYS A 161 10.90 25.89 21.42
C LYS A 161 10.79 27.40 21.13
N LYS A 162 11.73 27.96 20.36
CA LYS A 162 11.75 29.37 20.01
C LYS A 162 10.59 29.77 19.08
N GLU A 163 10.30 28.97 18.05
CA GLU A 163 9.11 29.20 17.19
C GLU A 163 7.79 29.09 17.97
N ALA A 164 7.69 28.16 18.92
CA ALA A 164 6.49 27.99 19.74
C ALA A 164 6.27 29.11 20.77
N GLU A 165 7.31 29.85 21.13
CA GLU A 165 7.24 31.05 21.96
C GLU A 165 6.89 32.29 21.11
N ASP A 166 7.51 32.45 19.94
CA ASP A 166 7.24 33.57 19.02
C ASP A 166 5.80 33.55 18.47
N ASN A 167 5.24 32.36 18.20
CA ASN A 167 3.84 32.19 17.77
C ASN A 167 2.81 32.35 18.89
N ARG A 168 3.21 32.30 20.17
CA ARG A 168 2.32 32.54 21.31
C ARG A 168 2.25 34.03 21.71
N ASN A 169 3.18 34.83 21.21
CA ASN A 169 3.27 36.27 21.46
C ASN A 169 2.68 37.13 20.32
N HIS A 170 1.99 36.51 19.36
CA HIS A 170 1.21 37.14 18.29
C HIS A 170 -0.26 36.71 18.39
#